data_AF-A0A6P7H9G0-F1
#
_entry.id   AF-A0A6P7H9G0-F1
#
_cell.length_a   1.000
_cell.length_b   1.000
_cell.length_c   1.000
_cell.angle_alpha   90.00
_cell.angle_beta   90.00
_cell.angle_gamma   90.00
#
_symmetry.space_group_name_H-M   'P 1'
#
loop_
_entity.id
_entity.type
_entity.pdbx_description
1 polymer ?
#
loop_
_entity_poly.entity_id
_entity_poly.type
_entity_poly.pdbx_seq_one_letter_code
_entity_poly.pdbx_strand_id
1 'polypeptide(L)'
;MFRNDPSCEETTACKMGCSSLSKKRPAIVVEYHEMKTNFELAIETSLILPDRPCASCPSVVLTVTEKTGNFIFVEVRDADIMPQVPLQSIAKSFSIDGNHYKLASVIDFKVPFSTLRGNDNLPQDKTFLGHYTAICLQREENGSNSMIYATRKSQGGNRSCAVQAY
;
A
#
# COMPACT_ATOMS: atom_id res chain seq x y z
N MET A 1 14.11 -4.53 0.46
CA MET A 1 14.45 -3.44 -0.47
C MET A 1 13.85 -2.10 -0.02
N PHE A 2 12.53 -2.00 0.22
CA PHE A 2 11.86 -0.76 0.69
C PHE A 2 12.26 -0.20 2.07
N ARG A 3 13.22 -0.81 2.76
CA ARG A 3 13.79 -0.19 3.99
C ARG A 3 14.65 1.02 3.65
N ASN A 4 15.28 1.02 2.47
CA ASN A 4 16.16 2.10 2.03
C ASN A 4 15.43 3.13 1.17
N ASP A 5 14.39 2.71 0.44
CA ASP A 5 13.51 3.57 -0.36
C ASP A 5 12.05 3.40 0.10
N PRO A 6 11.61 4.13 1.14
CA PRO A 6 10.23 4.07 1.62
C PRO A 6 9.26 4.77 0.65
N SER A 7 7.99 4.36 0.65
CA SER A 7 6.92 5.09 -0.02
C SER A 7 6.74 6.50 0.54
N CYS A 8 6.91 6.66 1.85
CA CYS A 8 6.85 7.95 2.50
C CYS A 8 7.66 8.02 3.80
N GLU A 9 8.05 9.23 4.15
CA GLU A 9 8.67 9.56 5.44
C GLU A 9 7.73 10.46 6.23
N GLU A 10 7.52 10.07 7.48
CA GLU A 10 6.63 10.76 8.42
C GLU A 10 7.47 11.37 9.53
N THR A 11 7.07 12.53 10.01
CA THR A 11 7.58 13.07 11.28
C THR A 11 6.46 13.28 12.26
N THR A 12 6.84 13.13 13.51
CA THR A 12 5.96 13.32 14.66
C THR A 12 6.40 14.55 15.42
N ALA A 13 5.45 15.43 15.76
CA ALA A 13 5.69 16.61 16.57
C ALA A 13 4.74 16.61 17.77
N CYS A 14 5.30 16.51 18.98
CA CYS A 14 4.53 16.69 20.20
C CYS A 14 4.29 18.18 20.44
N LYS A 15 3.05 18.58 20.78
CA LYS A 15 2.72 19.99 21.07
C LYS A 15 3.52 20.59 22.23
N MET A 16 4.03 19.74 23.14
CA MET A 16 4.83 20.16 24.29
C MET A 16 6.34 20.06 24.04
N GLY A 17 6.79 19.80 22.81
CA GLY A 17 8.21 19.77 22.45
C GLY A 17 8.96 18.50 22.88
N CYS A 18 8.26 17.39 23.15
CA CYS A 18 8.91 16.08 23.32
C CYS A 18 9.63 15.66 22.02
N SER A 19 10.61 14.77 22.15
CA SER A 19 11.42 14.29 21.03
C SER A 19 10.57 13.84 19.84
N SER A 20 10.84 14.43 18.68
CA SER A 20 10.26 14.00 17.41
C SER A 20 10.92 12.71 16.94
N LEU A 21 10.11 11.84 16.35
CA LEU A 21 10.57 10.62 15.69
C LEU A 21 10.21 10.69 14.22
N SER A 22 11.20 10.43 13.37
CA SER A 22 10.99 10.16 11.96
C SER A 22 10.70 8.68 11.78
N LYS A 23 9.69 8.37 10.97
CA LYS A 23 9.30 7.02 10.64
C LYS A 23 9.25 6.85 9.13
N LYS A 24 9.89 5.80 8.63
CA LYS A 24 9.83 5.40 7.23
C LYS A 24 8.69 4.41 7.03
N ARG A 25 7.82 4.68 6.06
CA ARG A 25 6.74 3.78 5.65
C ARG A 25 7.10 3.07 4.35
N PRO A 26 7.22 1.74 4.37
CA PRO A 26 7.54 0.98 3.17
C PRO A 26 6.34 0.85 2.22
N ALA A 27 5.11 1.13 2.68
CA ALA A 27 3.87 0.92 1.95
C ALA A 27 2.80 1.95 2.35
N ILE A 28 1.98 2.33 1.36
CA ILE A 28 0.68 2.97 1.58
C ILE A 28 -0.36 1.85 1.54
N VAL A 29 -1.22 1.79 2.56
CA VAL A 29 -2.23 0.75 2.67
C VAL A 29 -3.57 1.39 2.41
N VAL A 30 -4.31 0.90 1.42
CA VAL A 30 -5.63 1.42 1.03
C VAL A 30 -6.66 0.29 1.11
N GLU A 31 -7.90 0.62 1.42
CA GLU A 31 -8.98 -0.34 1.36
C GLU A 31 -9.49 -0.50 -0.09
N TYR A 32 -9.85 -1.71 -0.49
CA TYR A 32 -10.28 -1.99 -1.87
C TYR A 32 -11.46 -1.11 -2.32
N HIS A 33 -12.44 -0.91 -1.45
CA HIS A 33 -13.65 -0.16 -1.76
C HIS A 33 -13.39 1.33 -1.99
N GLU A 34 -12.44 1.91 -1.25
CA GLU A 34 -11.99 3.29 -1.43
C GLU A 34 -11.28 3.44 -2.77
N MET A 35 -10.34 2.53 -3.04
CA MET A 35 -9.58 2.51 -4.29
C MET A 35 -10.49 2.41 -5.52
N LYS A 36 -11.51 1.56 -5.47
CA LYS A 36 -12.49 1.39 -6.57
C LYS A 36 -13.26 2.68 -6.86
N THR A 37 -13.52 3.48 -5.83
CA THR A 37 -14.32 4.70 -5.95
C THR A 37 -13.47 5.84 -6.51
N ASN A 38 -12.31 6.08 -5.90
CA ASN A 38 -11.35 7.07 -6.35
C ASN A 38 -9.95 6.72 -5.84
N PHE A 39 -9.08 6.27 -6.75
CA PHE A 39 -7.73 5.84 -6.44
C PHE A 39 -6.88 6.94 -5.79
N GLU A 40 -6.88 8.15 -6.37
CA GLU A 40 -6.03 9.25 -5.89
C GLU A 40 -6.46 9.70 -4.50
N LEU A 41 -7.77 9.89 -4.32
CA LEU A 41 -8.34 10.28 -3.02
C LEU A 41 -8.06 9.22 -1.93
N ALA A 42 -8.12 7.93 -2.27
CA ALA A 42 -7.79 6.85 -1.34
C ALA A 42 -6.33 6.90 -0.88
N ILE A 43 -5.41 7.20 -1.81
CA ILE A 43 -3.98 7.36 -1.51
C ILE A 43 -3.74 8.61 -0.64
N GLU A 44 -4.32 9.75 -1.01
CA GLU A 44 -4.22 11.01 -0.25
C GLU A 44 -4.74 10.83 1.17
N THR A 45 -5.92 10.21 1.33
CA THR A 45 -6.52 9.94 2.63
C THR A 45 -5.63 9.02 3.48
N SER A 46 -4.97 8.04 2.86
CA SER A 46 -4.04 7.11 3.54
C SER A 46 -2.70 7.73 3.96
N LEU A 47 -2.43 8.95 3.49
CA LEU A 47 -1.27 9.75 3.90
C LEU A 47 -1.62 10.78 4.97
N ILE A 48 -2.92 11.02 5.21
CA ILE A 48 -3.39 11.74 6.39
C ILE A 48 -3.28 10.79 7.59
N LEU A 49 -2.47 11.20 8.57
CA LEU A 49 -2.17 10.38 9.72
C LEU A 49 -2.98 10.83 10.93
N PRO A 50 -3.57 9.90 11.69
CA PRO A 50 -4.32 10.27 12.87
C PRO A 50 -3.39 10.78 13.96
N ASP A 51 -3.88 11.75 14.73
CA ASP A 51 -3.26 12.19 15.96
C ASP A 51 -3.13 11.03 16.95
N ARG A 52 -2.01 10.99 17.67
CA ARG A 52 -1.73 9.93 18.66
C ARG A 52 -1.38 10.53 20.02
N PRO A 53 -1.66 9.84 21.13
CA PRO A 53 -1.17 10.27 22.43
C PRO A 53 0.36 10.23 22.47
N CYS A 54 0.97 11.22 23.11
CA CYS A 54 2.41 11.23 23.35
C CYS A 54 2.80 10.15 24.36
N ALA A 55 3.89 9.43 24.09
CA ALA A 55 4.39 8.39 25.00
C ALA A 55 5.03 8.94 26.28
N SER A 56 5.41 10.23 26.28
CA SER A 56 6.21 10.84 27.37
C SER A 56 5.47 11.93 28.14
N CYS A 57 4.30 12.37 27.69
CA CYS A 57 3.54 13.46 28.33
C CYS A 57 2.04 13.35 28.02
N PRO A 58 1.15 14.07 28.74
CA PRO A 58 -0.30 14.00 28.53
C PRO A 58 -0.80 14.79 27.30
N SER A 59 0.06 15.02 26.30
CA SER A 59 -0.27 15.79 25.10
C SER A 59 -0.51 14.89 23.87
N VAL A 60 -0.87 15.51 22.76
CA VAL A 60 -1.02 14.85 21.46
C VAL A 60 0.21 15.04 20.59
N VAL A 61 0.49 14.02 19.79
CA VAL A 61 1.51 13.99 18.75
C VAL A 61 0.80 14.12 17.42
N LEU A 62 1.11 15.23 16.73
CA LEU A 62 0.73 15.42 15.35
C LEU A 62 1.70 14.63 14.49
N THR A 63 1.19 13.84 13.55
CA THR A 63 2.02 13.13 12.58
C THR A 63 1.73 13.66 11.20
N VAL A 64 2.77 14.05 10.46
CA VAL A 64 2.64 14.54 9.10
C VAL A 64 3.51 13.73 8.17
N THR A 65 3.03 13.50 6.96
CA THR A 65 3.88 13.01 5.86
C THR A 65 4.73 14.18 5.39
N GLU A 66 6.05 14.11 5.56
CA GLU A 66 6.96 15.18 5.13
C GLU A 66 7.35 15.03 3.66
N LYS A 67 7.50 13.77 3.23
CA LYS A 67 8.04 13.48 1.91
C LYS A 67 7.49 12.16 1.38
N THR A 68 7.12 12.17 0.10
CA THR A 68 6.85 10.97 -0.68
C THR A 68 8.14 10.47 -1.35
N GLY A 69 8.30 9.15 -1.44
CA GLY A 69 9.48 8.51 -2.02
C GLY A 69 9.46 8.55 -3.55
N ASN A 70 10.61 8.28 -4.18
CA ASN A 70 10.69 8.12 -5.64
C ASN A 70 9.86 6.94 -6.16
N PHE A 71 9.56 6.00 -5.26
CA PHE A 71 8.70 4.86 -5.48
C PHE A 71 7.55 4.85 -4.49
N ILE A 72 6.33 4.66 -4.98
CA ILE A 72 5.17 4.42 -4.12
C ILE A 72 4.78 2.96 -4.23
N PHE A 73 4.85 2.23 -3.11
CA PHE A 73 4.27 0.91 -2.98
C PHE A 73 2.88 1.00 -2.34
N VAL A 74 1.85 0.52 -3.04
CA VAL A 74 0.46 0.49 -2.56
C VAL A 74 0.05 -0.94 -2.27
N GLU A 75 -0.35 -1.23 -1.03
CA GLU A 75 -0.94 -2.50 -0.59
C GLU A 75 -2.45 -2.32 -0.45
N VAL A 76 -3.23 -3.19 -1.11
CA VAL A 76 -4.69 -3.15 -1.02
C VAL A 76 -5.20 -4.20 -0.04
N ARG A 77 -5.99 -3.74 0.93
CA ARG A 77 -6.73 -4.56 1.90
C ARG A 77 -8.12 -4.90 1.41
N ASP A 78 -8.68 -5.94 2.02
CA ASP A 78 -10.05 -6.44 1.77
C ASP A 78 -10.34 -6.82 0.30
N ALA A 79 -9.29 -6.98 -0.51
CA ALA A 79 -9.39 -7.44 -1.89
C ALA A 79 -9.90 -8.90 -1.99
N ASP A 80 -9.88 -9.63 -0.89
CA ASP A 80 -10.34 -11.01 -0.75
C ASP A 80 -11.87 -11.15 -0.65
N ILE A 81 -12.58 -10.07 -0.30
CA ILE A 81 -14.05 -10.02 -0.30
C ILE A 81 -14.59 -10.02 -1.75
N MET A 82 -13.73 -9.71 -2.73
CA MET A 82 -14.13 -9.57 -4.12
C MET A 82 -13.49 -10.67 -4.98
N PRO A 83 -14.29 -11.41 -5.79
CA PRO A 83 -13.78 -12.56 -6.54
C PRO A 83 -12.75 -12.17 -7.61
N GLN A 84 -12.77 -10.92 -8.08
CA GLN A 84 -11.79 -10.36 -9.04
C GLN A 84 -11.69 -8.85 -8.84
N VAL A 85 -10.46 -8.33 -8.73
CA VAL A 85 -10.16 -6.90 -8.84
C VAL A 85 -9.96 -6.60 -10.33
N PRO A 86 -10.82 -5.81 -10.99
CA PRO A 86 -10.60 -5.44 -12.38
C PRO A 86 -9.34 -4.57 -12.48
N LEU A 87 -8.32 -5.00 -13.22
CA LEU A 87 -7.10 -4.20 -13.44
C LEU A 87 -7.39 -2.78 -13.99
N GLN A 88 -8.55 -2.60 -14.63
CA GLN A 88 -9.02 -1.34 -15.19
C GLN A 88 -9.26 -0.26 -14.11
N SER A 89 -9.50 -0.65 -12.85
CA SER A 89 -9.70 0.29 -11.74
C SER A 89 -8.38 0.79 -11.12
N ILE A 90 -7.23 0.30 -11.59
CA ILE A 90 -5.92 0.74 -11.11
C ILE A 90 -5.48 1.94 -11.97
N ALA A 91 -5.21 3.07 -11.33
CA ALA A 91 -4.74 4.24 -12.03
C ALA A 91 -3.37 3.97 -12.69
N LYS A 92 -3.24 4.32 -13.97
CA LYS A 92 -1.96 4.20 -14.71
C LYS A 92 -0.97 5.30 -14.32
N SER A 93 -1.46 6.40 -13.77
CA SER A 93 -0.68 7.50 -13.22
C SER A 93 -1.51 8.25 -12.20
N PHE A 94 -0.85 8.89 -11.24
CA PHE A 94 -1.48 9.81 -10.31
C PHE A 94 -0.47 10.86 -9.83
N SER A 95 -0.96 11.89 -9.15
CA SER A 95 -0.10 12.95 -8.60
C SER A 95 -0.35 13.09 -7.10
N ILE A 96 0.72 13.28 -6.33
CA ILE A 96 0.61 13.59 -4.91
C ILE A 96 1.77 14.46 -4.45
N ASP A 97 1.47 15.48 -3.62
CA ASP A 97 2.44 16.47 -3.15
C ASP A 97 3.29 17.08 -4.28
N GLY A 98 2.66 17.35 -5.43
CA GLY A 98 3.33 17.87 -6.63
C GLY A 98 4.24 16.89 -7.37
N ASN A 99 4.34 15.64 -6.91
CA ASN A 99 5.08 14.57 -7.57
C ASN A 99 4.15 13.77 -8.49
N HIS A 100 4.61 13.44 -9.69
CA HIS A 100 3.86 12.64 -10.66
C HIS A 100 4.40 11.21 -10.72
N TYR A 101 3.52 10.24 -10.52
CA TYR A 101 3.84 8.83 -10.49
C TYR A 101 3.20 8.10 -11.66
N LYS A 102 3.95 7.19 -12.28
CA LYS A 102 3.44 6.26 -13.29
C LYS A 102 3.43 4.84 -12.76
N LEU A 103 2.39 4.07 -13.07
CA LEU A 103 2.31 2.65 -12.72
C LEU A 103 3.43 1.90 -13.43
N ALA A 104 4.27 1.23 -12.64
CA ALA A 104 5.39 0.42 -13.12
C ALA A 104 5.05 -1.07 -13.09
N SER A 105 4.37 -1.54 -12.02
CA SER A 105 3.97 -2.94 -11.94
C SER A 105 2.75 -3.16 -11.07
N VAL A 106 2.06 -4.26 -11.35
CA VAL A 106 0.94 -4.80 -10.56
C VAL A 106 1.33 -6.20 -10.08
N ILE A 107 1.25 -6.42 -8.78
CA ILE A 107 1.43 -7.72 -8.16
C ILE A 107 0.04 -8.23 -7.78
N ASP A 108 -0.34 -9.34 -8.39
CA ASP A 108 -1.65 -9.97 -8.23
C ASP A 108 -1.51 -11.33 -7.56
N PHE A 109 -2.37 -11.64 -6.59
CA PHE A 109 -2.42 -12.93 -5.94
C PHE A 109 -3.59 -13.76 -6.44
N LYS A 110 -3.29 -14.89 -7.08
CA LYS A 110 -4.27 -15.81 -7.65
C LYS A 110 -4.44 -17.05 -6.78
N VAL A 111 -5.68 -17.33 -6.39
CA VAL A 111 -6.03 -18.59 -5.71
C VAL A 111 -6.53 -19.58 -6.77
N PRO A 112 -6.10 -20.85 -6.73
CA PRO A 112 -6.66 -21.88 -7.60
C PRO A 112 -8.17 -21.99 -7.38
N PHE A 113 -8.95 -21.98 -8.46
CA PHE A 113 -10.43 -22.06 -8.41
C PHE A 113 -10.96 -23.31 -7.69
N SER A 114 -10.17 -24.40 -7.62
CA SER A 114 -10.51 -25.63 -6.92
C SER A 114 -10.68 -25.46 -5.40
N THR A 115 -10.09 -24.41 -4.81
CA THR A 115 -10.16 -24.14 -3.36
C THR A 115 -11.39 -23.30 -2.97
N LEU A 116 -12.12 -22.73 -3.93
CA LEU A 116 -13.27 -21.86 -3.69
C LEU A 116 -14.62 -22.58 -3.77
N ARG A 117 -14.67 -23.80 -4.34
CA ARG A 117 -15.92 -24.53 -4.65
C ARG A 117 -16.28 -25.66 -3.68
N GLY A 118 -15.64 -25.77 -2.52
CA GLY A 118 -15.97 -26.86 -1.59
C GLY A 118 -15.51 -26.59 -0.18
N ASN A 119 -16.34 -25.87 0.59
CA ASN A 119 -16.66 -26.14 1.99
C ASN A 119 -17.19 -24.87 2.66
N ASP A 120 -18.46 -24.89 3.06
CA ASP A 120 -19.03 -23.98 4.07
C ASP A 120 -18.47 -24.23 5.50
N ASN A 121 -17.39 -25.05 5.60
CA ASN A 121 -16.72 -25.45 6.83
C ASN A 121 -15.19 -25.35 6.68
N LEU A 122 -14.68 -24.19 6.28
CA LEU A 122 -13.23 -23.93 6.29
C LEU A 122 -12.79 -23.45 7.69
N PRO A 123 -11.78 -24.09 8.31
CA PRO A 123 -11.22 -23.62 9.59
C PRO A 123 -10.62 -22.21 9.42
N GLN A 124 -10.87 -21.34 10.39
CA GLN A 124 -10.43 -19.93 10.42
C GLN A 124 -8.89 -19.73 10.31
N ASP A 125 -8.09 -20.80 10.38
CA ASP A 125 -6.63 -20.74 10.48
C ASP A 125 -5.85 -21.15 9.21
N LYS A 126 -6.49 -21.29 8.04
CA LYS A 126 -5.75 -21.74 6.83
C LYS A 126 -5.23 -20.59 5.98
N THR A 127 -3.90 -20.48 5.95
CA THR A 127 -3.13 -19.85 4.87
C THR A 127 -3.60 -20.39 3.52
N PHE A 128 -4.16 -19.52 2.69
CA PHE A 128 -4.59 -19.91 1.35
C PHE A 128 -3.36 -20.18 0.49
N LEU A 129 -3.26 -21.40 -0.05
CA LEU A 129 -2.32 -21.69 -1.13
C LEU A 129 -2.75 -20.91 -2.38
N GLY A 130 -1.83 -20.14 -2.92
CA GLY A 130 -2.03 -19.37 -4.14
C GLY A 130 -0.70 -19.01 -4.79
N HIS A 131 -0.78 -18.26 -5.88
CA HIS A 131 0.35 -17.90 -6.70
C HIS A 131 0.37 -16.39 -6.93
N TYR A 132 1.51 -15.76 -6.70
CA TYR A 132 1.71 -14.35 -7.04
C TYR A 132 2.16 -14.24 -8.49
N THR A 133 1.45 -13.43 -9.26
CA THR A 133 1.86 -13.00 -10.61
C THR A 133 2.23 -11.52 -10.58
N ALA A 134 3.28 -11.15 -11.30
CA ALA A 134 3.65 -9.76 -11.48
C ALA A 134 3.49 -9.36 -12.94
N ILE A 135 2.78 -8.25 -13.16
CA ILE A 135 2.60 -7.61 -14.46
C ILE A 135 3.48 -6.37 -14.43
N CYS A 136 4.58 -6.38 -15.19
CA CYS A 136 5.47 -5.23 -15.31
C CYS A 136 5.15 -4.47 -16.59
N LEU A 137 4.97 -3.16 -16.47
CA LEU A 137 4.76 -2.27 -17.62
C LEU A 137 6.13 -1.80 -18.13
N GLN A 138 6.30 -1.79 -19.44
CA GLN A 138 7.55 -1.34 -20.07
C GLN A 138 7.76 0.15 -19.76
N ARG A 139 8.95 0.52 -19.26
CA ARG A 139 9.33 1.91 -19.06
C ARG A 139 9.61 2.57 -20.40
N GLU A 140 8.93 3.68 -20.68
CA GLU A 140 9.47 4.69 -21.58
C GLU A 140 10.52 5.47 -20.81
N GLU A 141 11.77 5.45 -21.28
CA GLU A 141 12.91 6.13 -20.66
C GLU A 141 12.71 7.65 -20.65
N ASN A 142 11.94 8.16 -19.69
CA ASN A 142 11.86 9.59 -19.38
C ASN A 142 11.61 9.72 -17.87
N GLY A 143 12.59 10.32 -17.17
CA GLY A 143 12.77 10.32 -15.71
C GLY A 143 11.57 10.76 -14.87
N SER A 144 10.62 9.84 -14.66
CA SER A 144 9.40 10.04 -13.87
C SER A 144 9.35 9.06 -12.70
N ASN A 145 8.79 9.51 -11.56
CA ASN A 145 8.63 8.66 -10.38
C ASN A 145 7.72 7.48 -10.71
N SER A 146 7.90 6.37 -9.99
CA SER A 146 7.26 5.09 -10.32
C SER A 146 6.40 4.58 -9.18
N MET A 147 5.27 3.96 -9.48
CA MET A 147 4.40 3.30 -8.50
C MET A 147 4.36 1.79 -8.74
N ILE A 148 4.44 1.01 -7.68
CA ILE A 148 4.22 -0.42 -7.67
C ILE A 148 2.94 -0.68 -6.88
N TYR A 149 1.99 -1.35 -7.50
CA TYR A 149 0.71 -1.69 -6.90
C TYR A 149 0.69 -3.18 -6.56
N ALA A 150 0.22 -3.55 -5.36
CA ALA A 150 0.11 -4.93 -4.93
C ALA A 150 -1.27 -5.20 -4.31
N THR A 151 -1.96 -6.20 -4.85
CA THR A 151 -3.13 -6.79 -4.20
C THR A 151 -2.65 -7.93 -3.30
N ARG A 152 -3.23 -8.01 -2.11
CA ARG A 152 -2.92 -9.07 -1.15
C ARG A 152 -4.16 -9.89 -0.86
N LYS A 153 -3.97 -11.20 -0.75
CA LYS A 153 -4.75 -12.07 0.14
C LYS A 153 -3.86 -12.51 1.28
N SER A 154 -4.33 -12.36 2.52
CA SER A 154 -4.18 -13.38 3.57
C SER A 154 -4.73 -12.82 4.89
N GLN A 155 -5.75 -13.46 5.43
CA GLN A 155 -5.82 -13.58 6.89
C GLN A 155 -4.56 -14.35 7.33
N GLY A 156 -3.76 -13.75 8.21
CA GLY A 156 -2.56 -14.36 8.79
C GLY A 156 -1.23 -14.06 8.08
N GLY A 157 -0.55 -12.97 8.50
CA GLY A 157 0.90 -12.81 8.34
C GLY A 157 1.37 -11.91 7.19
N ASN A 158 1.99 -10.78 7.54
CA ASN A 158 2.52 -9.77 6.59
C ASN A 158 3.67 -10.31 5.73
N ARG A 159 3.44 -10.47 4.42
CA ARG A 159 4.50 -10.66 3.43
C ARG A 159 4.16 -9.88 2.16
N SER A 160 4.79 -8.73 1.99
CA SER A 160 4.74 -7.93 0.76
C SER A 160 5.84 -8.43 -0.19
N CYS A 161 5.49 -8.79 -1.42
CA CYS A 161 6.46 -8.99 -2.49
C CYS A 161 6.62 -7.68 -3.28
N ALA A 162 7.84 -7.38 -3.68
CA ALA A 162 8.19 -6.26 -4.53
C ALA A 162 8.80 -6.84 -5.80
N VAL A 163 8.32 -6.44 -6.97
CA VAL A 163 9.01 -6.77 -8.23
C VAL A 163 9.65 -5.49 -8.74
N GLN A 164 10.97 -5.49 -8.74
CA GLN A 164 11.80 -4.46 -9.37
C GLN A 164 11.92 -4.80 -10.86
N ALA A 165 11.55 -3.87 -11.73
CA ALA A 165 11.94 -3.89 -13.13
C ALA A 165 13.18 -2.99 -13.30
N TYR A 166 14.22 -3.51 -13.96
CA TYR A 166 15.47 -2.82 -14.26
C TYR A 166 15.28 -1.81 -15.38
#